data_AF-A0A934FIS8-F1
#
_entry.id   AF-A0A934FIS8-F1
#
_cell.length_a   1.000
_cell.length_b   1.000
_cell.length_c   1.000
_cell.angle_alpha   90.00
_cell.angle_beta   90.00
_cell.angle_gamma   90.00
#
_symmetry.space_group_name_H-M   'P 1'
#
loop_
_entity.id
_entity.type
_entity.pdbx_description
1 polymer ?
#
loop_
_entity_poly.entity_id
_entity_poly.type
_entity_poly.pdbx_seq_one_letter_code
_entity_poly.pdbx_strand_id
1 'polypeptide(L)'
;TEFKSEPLAVARHFQISAPNQPGNSGGALVDERGNVIGVVVAKLSQRAALATSGALAENVNYAVKSSYLLSFLESVPEVAAKLKDAHTKERKFEDVVKAVEQATVLVLVY
;
A
#
# COMPACT_ATOMS: atom_id res chain seq x y z
N THR A 1 20.43 21.22 26.61
CA THR A 1 20.02 21.32 25.19
C THR A 1 18.73 20.56 25.04
N GLU A 2 17.62 21.29 24.86
CA GLU A 2 16.27 20.74 24.78
C GLU A 2 16.13 19.84 23.54
N PHE A 3 15.90 18.55 23.75
CA PHE A 3 15.39 17.65 22.72
C PHE A 3 13.91 17.98 22.55
N LYS A 4 13.61 18.86 21.59
CA LYS A 4 12.26 19.07 21.09
C LYS A 4 11.83 17.77 20.43
N SER A 5 11.02 16.98 21.10
CA SER A 5 10.37 15.82 20.51
C SER A 5 9.45 16.33 19.40
N GLU A 6 9.89 16.25 18.15
CA GLU A 6 8.97 16.36 17.02
C GLU A 6 7.87 15.32 17.22
N PRO A 7 6.59 15.68 17.01
CA PRO A 7 5.51 14.70 17.11
C PRO A 7 5.86 13.57 16.15
N LEU A 8 5.89 12.32 16.67
CA LEU A 8 6.09 11.09 15.89
C LEU A 8 5.32 11.23 14.58
N ALA A 9 6.02 11.57 13.50
CA ALA A 9 5.41 11.69 12.21
C ALA A 9 4.91 10.30 11.87
N VAL A 10 3.59 10.08 12.01
CA VAL A 10 2.99 8.78 11.70
C VAL A 10 3.36 8.49 10.26
N ALA A 11 4.26 7.54 10.05
CA ALA A 11 4.80 7.25 8.73
C ALA A 11 3.62 6.95 7.80
N ARG A 12 3.39 7.84 6.83
CA ARG A 12 2.22 7.76 5.93
C ARG A 12 2.31 6.60 4.95
N HIS A 13 3.52 6.10 4.77
CA HIS A 13 3.85 5.08 3.78
C HIS A 13 4.60 3.92 4.41
N PHE A 14 4.40 2.73 3.89
CA PHE A 14 5.36 1.64 3.98
C PHE A 14 6.43 1.84 2.93
N GLN A 15 7.69 1.59 3.29
CA GLN A 15 8.75 1.36 2.33
C GLN A 15 8.75 -0.13 1.99
N ILE A 16 8.70 -0.47 0.71
CA ILE A 16 8.69 -1.86 0.23
C ILE A 16 9.83 -2.10 -0.73
N SER A 17 10.41 -3.30 -0.68
CA SER A 17 11.44 -3.76 -1.62
C SER A 17 10.86 -4.45 -2.86
N ALA A 18 9.54 -4.66 -2.91
CA ALA A 18 8.87 -5.28 -4.04
C ALA A 18 9.12 -4.46 -5.31
N PRO A 19 9.51 -5.09 -6.44
CA PRO A 19 9.81 -4.38 -7.67
C PRO A 19 8.54 -3.74 -8.24
N ASN A 20 8.56 -2.43 -8.40
CA ASN A 20 7.47 -1.66 -9.01
C ASN A 20 7.77 -1.46 -10.50
N GLN A 21 7.35 -2.42 -11.32
CA GLN A 21 7.35 -2.28 -12.77
C GLN A 21 6.18 -1.37 -13.21
N PRO A 22 6.26 -0.74 -14.40
CA PRO A 22 5.10 -0.08 -14.99
C PRO A 22 3.91 -1.04 -15.02
N GLY A 23 2.79 -0.66 -14.39
CA GLY A 23 1.60 -1.50 -14.23
C GLY A 23 1.30 -1.97 -12.80
N ASN A 24 2.27 -1.91 -11.86
CA ASN A 24 2.03 -2.29 -10.47
C ASN A 24 1.46 -1.14 -9.60
N SER A 25 1.45 0.08 -10.14
CA SER A 25 0.96 1.27 -9.45
C SER A 25 -0.56 1.28 -9.34
N GLY A 26 -1.07 1.55 -8.14
CA GLY A 26 -2.50 1.45 -7.83
C GLY A 26 -2.94 0.06 -7.34
N GLY A 27 -2.05 -0.93 -7.37
CA GLY A 27 -2.32 -2.27 -6.83
C GLY A 27 -2.39 -2.30 -5.31
N ALA A 28 -3.07 -3.30 -4.76
CA ALA A 28 -3.11 -3.55 -3.33
C ALA A 28 -1.80 -4.19 -2.84
N LEU A 29 -1.26 -3.68 -1.74
CA LEU A 29 -0.24 -4.36 -0.94
C LEU A 29 -0.97 -5.26 0.06
N VAL A 30 -0.69 -6.56 0.01
CA VAL A 30 -1.43 -7.59 0.75
C VAL A 30 -0.48 -8.38 1.66
N ASP A 31 -0.94 -8.72 2.87
CA ASP A 31 -0.23 -9.60 3.79
C ASP A 31 -0.41 -11.10 3.45
N GLU A 32 0.29 -11.97 4.17
CA GLU A 32 0.23 -13.43 4.01
C GLU A 32 -1.15 -14.04 4.29
N ARG A 33 -2.08 -13.28 4.88
CA ARG A 33 -3.45 -13.72 5.21
C ARG A 33 -4.47 -13.20 4.21
N GLY A 34 -4.04 -12.42 3.21
CA GLY A 34 -4.91 -11.83 2.20
C GLY A 34 -5.54 -10.50 2.62
N ASN A 35 -5.05 -9.85 3.67
CA ASN A 35 -5.54 -8.53 4.08
C ASN A 35 -4.81 -7.43 3.31
N VAL A 36 -5.56 -6.43 2.85
CA VAL A 36 -4.97 -5.23 2.25
C VAL A 36 -4.38 -4.35 3.33
N ILE A 37 -3.05 -4.21 3.32
CA ILE A 37 -2.31 -3.37 4.28
C ILE A 37 -1.89 -2.03 3.68
N GLY A 38 -1.97 -1.87 2.36
CA GLY A 38 -1.73 -0.59 1.72
C GLY A 38 -2.04 -0.57 0.23
N VAL A 39 -1.83 0.59 -0.38
CA VAL A 39 -1.97 0.80 -1.84
C VAL A 39 -0.63 1.24 -2.40
N VAL A 40 -0.12 0.49 -3.37
CA VAL A 40 1.18 0.76 -4.00
C VAL A 40 1.10 2.09 -4.75
N VAL A 41 1.95 3.03 -4.36
CA VAL A 41 2.09 4.33 -5.03
C VAL A 41 3.42 4.38 -5.77
N ALA A 42 3.37 4.82 -7.02
CA ALA A 42 4.47 4.69 -7.98
C ALA A 42 5.77 5.43 -7.63
N LYS A 43 5.77 6.30 -6.60
CA LYS A 43 6.72 7.42 -6.56
C LYS A 43 7.70 7.35 -5.39
N LEU A 44 8.92 6.94 -5.71
CA LEU A 44 10.06 7.86 -5.55
C LEU A 44 10.36 8.42 -6.95
N SER A 45 10.35 9.73 -7.12
CA SER A 45 10.76 10.32 -8.41
C SER A 45 12.23 9.95 -8.65
N GLN A 46 12.52 9.13 -9.66
CA GLN A 46 13.90 8.78 -10.02
C GLN A 46 14.74 10.03 -10.30
N ARG A 47 14.13 11.10 -10.83
CA ARG A 47 14.77 12.42 -10.98
C ARG A 47 15.13 13.05 -9.64
N ALA A 48 14.26 12.95 -8.63
CA ALA A 48 14.55 13.48 -7.30
C ALA A 48 15.62 12.64 -6.59
N ALA A 49 15.57 11.31 -6.71
CA ALA A 49 16.61 10.42 -6.18
C ALA A 49 17.97 10.73 -6.81
N LEU A 50 18.04 10.78 -8.15
CA LEU A 50 19.27 11.11 -8.89
C LEU A 50 19.82 12.50 -8.52
N ALA A 51 18.95 13.49 -8.37
CA ALA A 51 19.36 14.85 -8.00
C ALA A 51 19.90 14.96 -6.56
N THR A 52 19.51 14.03 -5.67
CA THR A 52 19.86 14.11 -4.24
C THR A 52 20.98 13.16 -3.85
N SER A 53 20.99 11.93 -4.38
CA SER A 53 21.97 10.89 -4.05
C SER A 53 23.00 10.62 -5.15
N GLY A 54 22.81 11.16 -6.35
CA GLY A 54 23.64 10.84 -7.52
C GLY A 54 23.43 9.42 -8.06
N ALA A 55 22.50 8.65 -7.48
CA ALA A 55 22.19 7.28 -7.87
C ALA A 55 20.68 7.10 -8.06
N LEU A 56 20.31 6.19 -8.97
CA LEU A 56 18.94 5.75 -9.07
C LEU A 56 18.60 4.93 -7.82
N ALA A 57 17.47 5.24 -7.19
CA ALA A 57 16.94 4.42 -6.12
C ALA A 57 16.32 3.16 -6.74
N GLU A 58 17.05 2.06 -6.69
CA GLU A 58 16.58 0.75 -7.15
C GLU A 58 15.87 0.03 -6.00
N ASN A 59 14.76 -0.65 -6.30
CA ASN A 59 14.00 -1.48 -5.34
C ASN A 59 13.52 -0.75 -4.07
N VAL A 60 13.32 0.57 -4.12
CA VAL A 60 12.67 1.32 -3.04
C VAL A 60 11.35 1.89 -3.54
N ASN A 61 10.26 1.28 -3.10
CA ASN A 61 8.91 1.70 -3.44
C ASN A 61 8.12 2.05 -2.18
N TYR A 62 6.98 2.71 -2.38
CA TYR A 62 6.13 3.14 -1.28
C TYR A 62 4.71 2.64 -1.46
N ALA A 63 4.06 2.32 -0.35
CA ALA A 63 2.64 2.05 -0.30
C ALA A 63 1.97 2.93 0.75
N VAL A 64 0.85 3.57 0.41
CA VAL A 64 0.04 4.32 1.37
C VAL A 64 -0.62 3.32 2.33
N LYS A 65 -0.57 3.58 3.64
CA LYS A 65 -1.16 2.70 4.65
C LYS A 65 -2.67 2.55 4.45
N SER A 66 -3.20 1.33 4.64
CA SER A 66 -4.63 1.05 4.51
C SER A 66 -5.51 1.81 5.52
N SER A 67 -4.96 2.31 6.63
CA SER A 67 -5.71 3.15 7.58
C SER A 67 -6.33 4.40 6.92
N TYR A 68 -5.64 4.99 5.94
CA TYR A 68 -6.19 6.11 5.16
C TYR A 68 -7.32 5.67 4.24
N LEU A 69 -7.18 4.48 3.63
CA LEU A 69 -8.21 3.90 2.76
C LEU A 69 -9.45 3.51 3.57
N LEU A 70 -9.28 2.85 4.72
CA LEU A 70 -10.36 2.46 5.61
C LEU A 70 -11.15 3.69 6.08
N SER A 71 -10.46 4.74 6.54
CA SER A 71 -11.13 5.98 6.95
C SER A 71 -11.97 6.60 5.82
N PHE A 72 -11.49 6.50 4.58
CA PHE A 72 -12.25 6.95 3.41
C PHE A 72 -13.46 6.05 3.11
N LEU A 73 -13.30 4.73 3.11
CA LEU A 73 -14.38 3.78 2.84
C LEU A 73 -15.48 3.83 3.91
N GLU A 74 -15.10 4.00 5.18
CA GLU A 74 -16.02 4.18 6.31
C GLU A 74 -16.83 5.47 6.21
N SER A 75 -16.33 6.49 5.52
CA SER A 75 -17.07 7.74 5.29
C SER A 75 -18.25 7.58 4.32
N VAL A 76 -18.34 6.44 3.62
CA VAL A 76 -19.43 6.10 2.69
C VAL A 76 -20.28 4.97 3.28
N PRO A 77 -21.48 5.25 3.85
CA PRO A 77 -22.25 4.27 4.62
C PRO A 77 -22.55 2.96 3.88
N GLU A 78 -22.87 3.04 2.58
CA GLU A 78 -23.16 1.86 1.75
C GLU A 78 -21.96 0.95 1.53
N VAL A 79 -20.75 1.53 1.55
CA VAL A 79 -19.49 0.79 1.43
C VAL A 79 -19.08 0.24 2.79
N ALA A 80 -19.17 1.07 3.84
CA ALA A 80 -18.89 0.69 5.22
C ALA A 80 -19.66 -0.57 5.64
N ALA A 81 -20.95 -0.64 5.30
CA ALA A 81 -21.81 -1.80 5.59
C ALA A 81 -21.38 -3.10 4.87
N LYS A 82 -20.53 -3.01 3.85
CA LYS A 82 -20.04 -4.15 3.04
C LYS A 82 -18.57 -4.49 3.32
N LEU A 83 -17.90 -3.76 4.21
CA LEU A 83 -16.52 -4.07 4.59
C LEU A 83 -16.48 -5.42 5.30
N LYS A 84 -15.48 -6.23 4.93
CA LYS A 84 -15.24 -7.53 5.54
C LYS A 84 -14.29 -7.38 6.71
N ASP A 85 -14.48 -8.20 7.74
CA ASP A 85 -13.53 -8.31 8.84
C ASP A 85 -12.16 -8.81 8.36
N ALA A 86 -11.11 -8.36 9.05
CA ALA A 86 -9.75 -8.80 8.75
C ALA A 86 -9.56 -10.30 9.01
N HIS A 87 -8.79 -10.96 8.15
CA HIS A 87 -8.35 -12.32 8.36
C HIS A 87 -7.28 -12.37 9.46
N THR A 88 -7.61 -12.98 10.60
CA THR A 88 -6.70 -13.12 11.75
C THR A 88 -6.01 -14.48 11.85
N LYS A 89 -6.52 -15.47 11.11
CA LYS A 89 -5.97 -16.84 11.09
C LYS A 89 -5.02 -17.01 9.92
N GLU A 90 -4.06 -17.91 10.10
CA GLU A 90 -3.22 -18.39 9.00
C GLU A 90 -4.06 -19.08 7.92
N ARG A 91 -3.63 -18.93 6.68
CA ARG A 91 -4.29 -19.46 5.49
C ARG A 91 -3.22 -20.05 4.57
N LYS A 92 -3.60 -21.02 3.75
CA LYS A 92 -2.70 -21.55 2.73
C LYS A 92 -2.38 -20.45 1.73
N PHE A 93 -1.11 -20.36 1.35
CA PHE A 93 -0.63 -19.32 0.45
C PHE A 93 -1.38 -19.34 -0.89
N GLU A 94 -1.64 -20.52 -1.44
CA GLU A 94 -2.35 -20.70 -2.71
C GLU A 94 -3.79 -20.18 -2.64
N ASP A 95 -4.47 -20.42 -1.51
CA ASP A 95 -5.83 -19.94 -1.28
C ASP A 95 -5.87 -18.42 -1.11
N VAL A 96 -4.82 -17.84 -0.52
CA VAL A 96 -4.65 -16.39 -0.39
C VAL A 96 -4.42 -15.77 -1.76
N VAL A 97 -3.48 -16.28 -2.54
CA VAL A 97 -3.19 -15.79 -3.91
C VAL A 97 -4.46 -15.83 -4.76
N LYS A 98 -5.16 -16.97 -4.79
CA LYS A 98 -6.39 -17.11 -5.57
C LYS A 98 -7.47 -16.11 -5.16
N ALA A 99 -7.64 -15.87 -3.85
CA ALA A 99 -8.61 -14.90 -3.36
C ALA A 99 -8.23 -13.45 -3.74
N VAL A 100 -6.95 -13.10 -3.69
CA VAL A 100 -6.44 -11.78 -4.05
C VAL A 100 -6.57 -11.53 -5.55
N GLU A 101 -6.25 -12.51 -6.38
CA GLU A 101 -6.42 -12.44 -7.84
C GLU A 101 -7.88 -12.19 -8.21
N GLN A 102 -8.81 -12.92 -7.61
CA GLN A 102 -10.25 -12.74 -7.83
C GLN A 102 -10.77 -11.37 -7.36
N ALA A 103 -10.13 -10.77 -6.37
CA ALA A 103 -10.50 -9.46 -5.82
C ALA A 103 -9.83 -8.29 -6.55
N THR A 104 -8.89 -8.54 -7.45
CA THR A 104 -8.11 -7.51 -8.14
C THR A 104 -8.68 -7.27 -9.53
N VAL A 105 -9.03 -6.03 -9.85
CA VAL A 105 -9.61 -5.64 -11.14
C VAL A 105 -8.93 -4.40 -11.71
N LEU A 106 -8.93 -4.29 -13.04
CA LEU A 106 -8.46 -3.10 -13.75
C LEU A 106 -9.64 -2.15 -13.96
N VAL A 107 -9.53 -0.92 -13.45
CA VAL A 107 -10.51 0.13 -13.70
C VAL A 107 -10.10 0.88 -14.97
N LEU A 108 -10.91 0.78 -16.01
CA LEU A 108 -10.73 1.51 -17.27
C LEU A 108 -11.58 2.77 -17.25
N VAL A 109 -10.95 3.93 -17.46
CA VAL A 109 -11.62 5.22 -17.62
C VAL A 109 -11.42 5.66 -19.07
N TYR A 110 -12.52 5.91 -19.78
CA TYR A 110 -12.55 6.38 -21.17
C TYR A 110 -12.86 7.87 -21.22
#